data_AF-A0A7C3E6X0-F1
#
_entry.id   AF-A0A7C3E6X0-F1
#
_cell.length_a   1.000
_cell.length_b   1.000
_cell.length_c   1.000
_cell.angle_alpha   90.00
_cell.angle_beta   90.00
_cell.angle_gamma   90.00
#
_symmetry.space_group_name_H-M   'P 1'
#
loop_
_entity.id
_entity.type
_entity.pdbx_description
1 polymer ?
#
loop_
_entity_poly.entity_id
_entity_poly.type
_entity_poly.pdbx_seq_one_letter_code
_entity_poly.pdbx_strand_id
1 'polypeptide(L)'
;MPFIIDQELCAACGSCVGNCPNRAIVMRGEQYFITNMCCDCGVCLAYCSTDAIKKGSVKAEFDNKKTDRALKEKLSLKRNIVAMKFADKAPDGVRVEDGPTFWCAICGDIFDGQEEPVFFTGMASSCGGSKNIGIGSRKVAKEDFDMVINAQVVGEGNLYATKDLLAKNRGLFPRYPKVYGGMVLGSLEKVSKPDIILFPVNGHQLSMISTAYSFETAELITGYAGKSTCLMSITIPFIENRPVFTPGDHGGRTFMRLQDEEIVVSLPYRLVPGLVRNLDRTVYAQVIQ
;
A
#
# COMPACT_ATOMS: atom_id res chain seq x y z
N MET A 1 -12.94 -17.37 -6.20
CA MET A 1 -13.87 -16.74 -7.13
C MET A 1 -14.50 -15.56 -6.41
N PRO A 2 -14.69 -14.33 -6.97
CA PRO A 2 -15.50 -13.34 -6.28
C PRO A 2 -16.78 -14.01 -5.82
N PHE A 3 -17.05 -13.91 -4.53
CA PHE A 3 -18.26 -14.49 -3.98
C PHE A 3 -19.48 -13.79 -4.61
N ILE A 4 -20.62 -14.46 -4.59
CA ILE A 4 -21.92 -13.90 -5.00
C ILE A 4 -22.88 -14.00 -3.83
N ILE A 5 -23.90 -13.15 -3.79
CA ILE A 5 -24.96 -13.20 -2.80
C ILE A 5 -26.21 -13.74 -3.49
N ASP A 6 -26.68 -14.88 -2.99
CA ASP A 6 -28.00 -15.43 -3.29
C ASP A 6 -29.06 -14.48 -2.70
N GLN A 7 -29.83 -13.83 -3.57
CA GLN A 7 -30.78 -12.81 -3.17
C GLN A 7 -32.03 -13.38 -2.51
N GLU A 8 -32.34 -14.67 -2.71
CA GLU A 8 -33.49 -15.32 -2.08
C GLU A 8 -33.18 -15.70 -0.63
N LEU A 9 -31.92 -16.05 -0.33
CA LEU A 9 -31.46 -16.36 1.02
C LEU A 9 -30.99 -15.14 1.81
N CYS A 10 -30.75 -14.01 1.15
CA CYS A 10 -30.19 -12.82 1.79
C CYS A 10 -31.24 -12.08 2.64
N ALA A 11 -31.00 -12.03 3.96
CA ALA A 11 -31.85 -11.27 4.89
C ALA A 11 -31.57 -9.75 4.90
N ALA A 12 -30.72 -9.23 4.00
CA ALA A 12 -30.34 -7.82 3.93
C ALA A 12 -29.87 -7.18 5.26
N CYS A 13 -29.24 -7.95 6.16
CA CYS A 13 -28.81 -7.45 7.48
C CYS A 13 -27.53 -6.60 7.48
N GLY A 14 -26.73 -6.64 6.39
CA GLY A 14 -25.52 -5.84 6.25
C GLY A 14 -24.29 -6.31 7.04
N SER A 15 -24.38 -7.38 7.83
CA SER A 15 -23.27 -7.90 8.67
C SER A 15 -21.97 -8.14 7.88
N CYS A 16 -22.08 -8.68 6.65
CA CYS A 16 -20.92 -8.95 5.80
C CYS A 16 -20.24 -7.67 5.26
N VAL A 17 -20.96 -6.55 5.16
CA VAL A 17 -20.47 -5.29 4.57
C VAL A 17 -19.34 -4.69 5.41
N GLY A 18 -19.57 -4.56 6.72
CA GLY A 18 -18.57 -4.00 7.64
C GLY A 18 -17.33 -4.88 7.80
N ASN A 19 -17.47 -6.19 7.53
CA ASN A 19 -16.40 -7.17 7.70
C ASN A 19 -15.63 -7.48 6.41
N CYS A 20 -16.06 -6.95 5.26
CA CYS A 20 -15.32 -7.14 4.02
C CYS A 20 -14.06 -6.28 4.03
N PRO A 21 -12.85 -6.85 4.14
CA PRO A 21 -11.62 -6.06 4.21
C PRO A 21 -11.40 -5.24 2.93
N ASN A 22 -11.92 -5.71 1.81
CA ASN A 22 -11.79 -5.09 0.50
C ASN A 22 -12.92 -4.11 0.15
N ARG A 23 -13.89 -3.90 1.05
CA ARG A 23 -15.06 -3.04 0.79
C ARG A 23 -15.79 -3.41 -0.50
N ALA A 24 -15.76 -4.70 -0.82
CA ALA A 24 -16.26 -5.24 -2.07
C ALA A 24 -17.75 -5.58 -2.01
N ILE A 25 -18.43 -5.32 -0.90
CA ILE A 25 -19.86 -5.60 -0.74
C ILE A 25 -20.58 -4.26 -0.65
N VAL A 26 -21.49 -4.01 -1.58
CA VAL A 26 -22.23 -2.75 -1.69
C VAL A 26 -23.73 -2.98 -1.69
N MET A 27 -24.45 -1.98 -1.19
CA MET A 27 -25.90 -1.93 -1.26
C MET A 27 -26.33 -1.26 -2.58
N ARG A 28 -27.29 -1.85 -3.28
CA ARG A 28 -28.00 -1.21 -4.41
C ARG A 28 -29.49 -1.41 -4.19
N GLY A 29 -30.21 -0.31 -3.97
CA GLY A 29 -31.58 -0.38 -3.47
C GLY A 29 -31.60 -1.03 -2.09
N GLU A 30 -32.38 -2.09 -1.93
CA GLU A 30 -32.51 -2.84 -0.67
C GLU A 30 -31.67 -4.14 -0.64
N GLN A 31 -30.88 -4.38 -1.68
CA GLN A 31 -30.12 -5.62 -1.87
C GLN A 31 -28.60 -5.40 -1.82
N TYR A 32 -27.87 -6.44 -1.43
CA TYR A 32 -26.41 -6.42 -1.38
C TYR A 32 -25.78 -7.22 -2.52
N PHE A 33 -24.68 -6.68 -3.04
CA PHE A 33 -23.93 -7.24 -4.17
C PHE A 33 -22.45 -7.27 -3.86
N ILE A 34 -21.75 -8.30 -4.36
CA ILE A 34 -20.29 -8.39 -4.29
C ILE A 34 -19.71 -7.93 -5.63
N THR A 35 -18.75 -7.02 -5.57
CA THR A 35 -18.21 -6.30 -6.72
C THR A 35 -16.90 -6.90 -7.21
N ASN A 36 -16.33 -6.32 -8.28
CA ASN A 36 -15.03 -6.74 -8.80
C ASN A 36 -13.89 -6.43 -7.84
N MET A 37 -14.12 -5.70 -6.74
CA MET A 37 -13.11 -5.47 -5.70
C MET A 37 -12.87 -6.71 -4.80
N CYS A 38 -13.67 -7.76 -4.94
CA CYS A 38 -13.50 -8.98 -4.15
C CYS A 38 -12.19 -9.70 -4.48
N CYS A 39 -11.40 -9.99 -3.44
CA CYS A 39 -10.15 -10.75 -3.53
C CYS A 39 -10.29 -12.24 -3.20
N ASP A 40 -11.51 -12.78 -3.09
CA ASP A 40 -11.75 -14.20 -2.75
C ASP A 40 -11.18 -14.63 -1.38
N CYS A 41 -11.13 -13.73 -0.40
CA CYS A 41 -10.59 -14.05 0.93
C CYS A 41 -11.53 -14.90 1.81
N GLY A 42 -12.83 -14.94 1.50
CA GLY A 42 -13.82 -15.73 2.23
C GLY A 42 -14.23 -15.18 3.61
N VAL A 43 -13.67 -14.04 4.06
CA VAL A 43 -13.99 -13.44 5.38
C VAL A 43 -15.49 -13.26 5.58
N CYS A 44 -16.21 -12.81 4.55
CA CYS A 44 -17.65 -12.54 4.62
C CYS A 44 -18.50 -13.79 4.91
N LEU A 45 -18.01 -15.00 4.60
CA LEU A 45 -18.75 -16.25 4.83
C LEU A 45 -19.08 -16.44 6.32
N ALA A 46 -18.13 -16.13 7.21
CA ALA A 46 -18.31 -16.29 8.65
C ALA A 46 -19.34 -15.32 9.26
N TYR A 47 -19.73 -14.27 8.51
CA TYR A 47 -20.65 -13.22 8.97
C TYR A 47 -22.04 -13.32 8.33
N CYS A 48 -22.25 -14.29 7.44
CA CYS A 48 -23.55 -14.52 6.81
C CYS A 48 -24.31 -15.62 7.56
N SER A 49 -25.27 -15.22 8.40
CA SER A 49 -26.07 -16.16 9.20
C SER A 49 -27.08 -16.99 8.40
N THR A 50 -27.31 -16.66 7.13
CA THR A 50 -28.26 -17.35 6.24
C THR A 50 -27.57 -18.16 5.14
N ASP A 51 -26.23 -18.26 5.18
CA ASP A 51 -25.42 -18.92 4.15
C ASP A 51 -25.70 -18.42 2.71
N ALA A 52 -26.17 -17.18 2.56
CA ALA A 52 -26.49 -16.58 1.27
C ALA A 52 -25.24 -16.30 0.40
N ILE A 53 -24.04 -16.32 0.96
CA ILE A 53 -22.80 -16.03 0.23
C ILE A 53 -22.24 -17.31 -0.39
N LYS A 54 -22.21 -17.38 -1.72
CA LYS A 54 -21.73 -18.54 -2.50
C LYS A 54 -20.48 -18.20 -3.30
N LYS A 55 -19.71 -19.22 -3.68
CA LYS A 55 -18.58 -19.05 -4.62
C LYS A 55 -19.12 -18.63 -5.99
N GLY A 56 -18.61 -17.53 -6.56
CA GLY A 56 -18.93 -17.14 -7.93
C GLY A 56 -18.19 -17.96 -8.99
N SER A 57 -18.27 -17.54 -10.24
CA SER A 57 -17.76 -18.30 -11.41
C SER A 57 -16.37 -17.87 -11.90
N VAL A 58 -15.95 -16.63 -11.63
CA VAL A 58 -14.64 -16.06 -12.07
C VAL A 58 -13.66 -16.15 -10.91
N LYS A 59 -12.35 -16.40 -11.06
CA LYS A 59 -11.37 -16.29 -9.95
C LYS A 59 -10.75 -14.89 -9.89
N ALA A 60 -10.50 -14.37 -8.68
CA ALA A 60 -9.62 -13.21 -8.53
C ALA A 60 -8.21 -13.66 -8.93
N GLU A 61 -7.73 -13.16 -10.06
CA GLU A 61 -6.42 -13.50 -10.60
C GLU A 61 -5.34 -12.63 -9.93
N PHE A 62 -4.42 -13.29 -9.24
CA PHE A 62 -3.25 -12.66 -8.61
C PHE A 62 -1.98 -13.07 -9.36
N ASP A 63 -1.92 -12.65 -10.63
CA ASP A 63 -0.72 -12.76 -11.46
C ASP A 63 -0.02 -11.40 -11.47
N ASN A 64 1.14 -11.35 -10.84
CA ASN A 64 1.92 -10.12 -10.72
C ASN A 64 2.41 -9.58 -12.07
N LYS A 65 2.82 -10.46 -13.00
CA LYS A 65 3.30 -10.03 -14.32
C LYS A 65 2.17 -9.43 -15.13
N LYS A 66 1.01 -10.08 -15.10
CA LYS A 66 -0.20 -9.57 -15.75
C LYS A 66 -0.65 -8.24 -15.14
N THR A 67 -0.59 -8.14 -13.81
CA THR A 67 -1.01 -6.96 -13.07
C THR A 67 -0.06 -5.78 -13.30
N ASP A 68 1.25 -6.01 -13.27
CA ASP A 68 2.28 -5.02 -13.57
C ASP A 68 2.10 -4.45 -14.98
N ARG A 69 2.00 -5.34 -15.98
CA ARG A 69 1.73 -4.95 -17.36
C ARG A 69 0.44 -4.15 -17.49
N ALA A 70 -0.66 -4.63 -16.90
CA ALA A 70 -1.95 -3.95 -16.99
C ALA A 70 -1.93 -2.56 -16.35
N LEU A 71 -1.29 -2.38 -15.19
CA LEU A 71 -1.15 -1.07 -14.56
C LEU A 71 -0.29 -0.12 -15.42
N LYS A 72 0.84 -0.61 -15.93
CA LYS A 72 1.74 0.18 -16.79
C LYS A 72 1.04 0.64 -18.07
N GLU A 73 0.32 -0.26 -18.74
CA GLU A 73 -0.41 0.06 -19.97
C GLU A 73 -1.57 1.03 -19.69
N LYS A 74 -2.46 0.68 -18.75
CA LYS A 74 -3.69 1.45 -18.51
C LYS A 74 -3.44 2.83 -17.91
N LEU A 75 -2.37 2.98 -17.12
CA LEU A 75 -2.01 4.26 -16.52
C LEU A 75 -0.87 4.95 -17.27
N SER A 76 -0.31 4.34 -18.32
CA SER A 76 0.89 4.85 -19.02
C SER A 76 2.04 5.15 -18.05
N LEU A 77 2.33 4.23 -17.14
CA LEU A 77 3.40 4.41 -16.14
C LEU A 77 4.77 4.35 -16.81
N LYS A 78 5.63 5.33 -16.47
CA LYS A 78 7.02 5.40 -16.97
C LYS A 78 8.01 4.66 -16.09
N ARG A 79 7.64 4.45 -14.82
CA ARG A 79 8.50 3.86 -13.79
C ARG A 79 7.94 2.52 -13.34
N ASN A 80 8.81 1.68 -12.79
CA ASN A 80 8.42 0.39 -12.27
C ASN A 80 7.62 0.51 -10.97
N ILE A 81 6.91 -0.56 -10.64
CA ILE A 81 6.07 -0.64 -9.45
C ILE A 81 6.85 -1.38 -8.36
N VAL A 82 7.05 -0.73 -7.22
CA VAL A 82 7.61 -1.39 -6.03
C VAL A 82 6.54 -2.26 -5.43
N ALA A 83 6.90 -3.50 -5.11
CA ALA A 83 6.12 -4.43 -4.33
C ALA A 83 6.85 -4.76 -3.03
N MET A 84 6.05 -4.92 -1.98
CA MET A 84 6.53 -5.01 -0.62
C MET A 84 5.87 -6.16 0.10
N LYS A 85 6.67 -6.97 0.81
CA LYS A 85 6.15 -8.08 1.61
C LYS A 85 6.81 -8.14 2.97
N PHE A 86 6.01 -8.05 4.03
CA PHE A 86 6.48 -8.18 5.40
C PHE A 86 6.88 -9.63 5.69
N ALA A 87 7.98 -9.81 6.43
CA ALA A 87 8.37 -11.12 6.93
C ALA A 87 9.12 -11.01 8.26
N ASP A 88 9.00 -12.06 9.09
CA ASP A 88 9.72 -12.16 10.35
C ASP A 88 11.20 -12.54 10.15
N LYS A 89 11.54 -13.14 9.00
CA LYS A 89 12.90 -13.49 8.58
C LYS A 89 13.04 -13.39 7.06
N ALA A 90 14.28 -13.31 6.58
CA ALA A 90 14.57 -13.32 5.16
C ALA A 90 14.00 -14.60 4.51
N PRO A 91 13.25 -14.51 3.41
CA PRO A 91 12.87 -15.69 2.63
C PRO A 91 14.08 -16.35 1.97
N ASP A 92 13.96 -17.65 1.70
CA ASP A 92 15.03 -18.42 1.05
C ASP A 92 15.38 -17.82 -0.32
N GLY A 93 16.68 -17.65 -0.57
CA GLY A 93 17.20 -17.11 -1.83
C GLY A 93 17.09 -15.58 -1.99
N VAL A 94 16.52 -14.86 -1.02
CA VAL A 94 16.48 -13.39 -1.04
C VAL A 94 17.66 -12.82 -0.25
N ARG A 95 18.49 -12.00 -0.90
CA ARG A 95 19.64 -11.34 -0.25
C ARG A 95 19.16 -10.41 0.86
N VAL A 96 19.83 -10.42 2.01
CA VAL A 96 19.62 -9.43 3.07
C VAL A 96 20.37 -8.16 2.70
N GLU A 97 19.73 -6.99 2.84
CA GLU A 97 20.41 -5.73 2.58
C GLU A 97 21.46 -5.46 3.66
N ASP A 98 22.69 -5.18 3.24
CA ASP A 98 23.82 -4.94 4.15
C ASP A 98 23.79 -3.50 4.69
N GLY A 99 23.34 -2.54 3.87
CA GLY A 99 23.31 -1.12 4.21
C GLY A 99 24.71 -0.50 4.37
N PRO A 100 24.79 0.74 4.89
CA PRO A 100 23.68 1.60 5.27
C PRO A 100 22.94 2.16 4.05
N THR A 101 21.61 2.05 4.02
CA THR A 101 20.76 2.61 2.95
C THR A 101 19.42 3.14 3.47
N PHE A 102 18.72 3.91 2.64
CA PHE A 102 17.37 4.38 2.92
C PHE A 102 16.35 3.47 2.24
N TRP A 103 15.27 3.15 2.94
CA TRP A 103 14.11 2.46 2.33
C TRP A 103 13.62 3.21 1.07
N CYS A 104 13.61 4.54 1.11
CA CYS A 104 13.27 5.37 -0.03
C CYS A 104 14.24 5.21 -1.22
N ALA A 105 15.53 4.97 -0.96
CA ALA A 105 16.53 4.80 -2.01
C ALA A 105 16.30 3.47 -2.76
N ILE A 106 16.10 2.38 -2.03
CA ILE A 106 15.73 1.07 -2.62
C ILE A 106 14.46 1.20 -3.47
N CYS A 107 13.44 1.90 -2.98
CA CYS A 107 12.23 2.17 -3.77
C CYS A 107 12.55 2.93 -5.07
N GLY A 108 13.40 3.95 -5.00
CA GLY A 108 13.87 4.69 -6.17
C GLY A 108 14.61 3.80 -7.18
N ASP A 109 15.49 2.93 -6.70
CA ASP A 109 16.27 2.02 -7.55
C ASP A 109 15.34 1.05 -8.29
N ILE A 110 14.37 0.49 -7.57
CA ILE A 110 13.32 -0.36 -8.16
C ILE A 110 12.51 0.43 -9.19
N PHE A 111 12.10 1.68 -8.90
CA PHE A 111 11.36 2.53 -9.85
C PHE A 111 12.12 2.72 -11.17
N ASP A 112 13.45 2.81 -11.09
CA ASP A 112 14.34 2.98 -12.23
C ASP A 112 14.73 1.64 -12.89
N GLY A 113 14.16 0.53 -12.41
CA GLY A 113 14.40 -0.82 -12.94
C GLY A 113 15.74 -1.42 -12.55
N GLN A 114 16.34 -0.89 -11.49
CA GLN A 114 17.57 -1.38 -10.90
C GLN A 114 17.20 -2.27 -9.71
N GLU A 115 17.90 -3.39 -9.55
CA GLU A 115 17.83 -4.36 -8.44
C GLU A 115 16.98 -5.65 -8.60
N GLU A 116 17.53 -6.70 -8.02
CA GLU A 116 16.82 -7.91 -7.64
C GLU A 116 16.15 -7.73 -6.27
N PRO A 117 15.11 -8.51 -5.95
CA PRO A 117 14.46 -8.41 -4.66
C PRO A 117 15.43 -8.54 -3.49
N VAL A 118 15.29 -7.66 -2.51
CA VAL A 118 16.14 -7.59 -1.33
C VAL A 118 15.30 -7.62 -0.06
N PHE A 119 15.83 -8.24 0.99
CA PHE A 119 15.25 -8.23 2.32
C PHE A 119 15.83 -7.08 3.15
N PHE A 120 15.07 -5.98 3.23
CA PHE A 120 15.44 -4.79 3.99
C PHE A 120 15.12 -4.97 5.47
N THR A 121 16.08 -4.64 6.33
CA THR A 121 15.97 -4.78 7.79
C THR A 121 16.26 -3.48 8.51
N GLY A 122 15.92 -3.43 9.80
CA GLY A 122 16.28 -2.33 10.68
C GLY A 122 17.77 -2.08 10.85
N MET A 123 18.62 -3.08 10.55
CA MET A 123 20.08 -2.96 10.64
C MET A 123 20.67 -2.19 9.45
N ALA A 124 20.10 -2.39 8.25
CA ALA A 124 20.52 -1.71 7.03
C ALA A 124 20.08 -0.24 6.98
N SER A 125 19.09 0.15 7.79
CA SER A 125 18.43 1.45 7.68
C SER A 125 19.30 2.61 8.17
N SER A 126 19.56 3.57 7.29
CA SER A 126 20.27 4.83 7.59
C SER A 126 19.43 5.86 8.33
N CYS A 127 18.13 5.63 8.52
CA CYS A 127 17.25 6.60 9.18
C CYS A 127 16.22 5.91 10.09
N GLY A 128 15.50 6.71 10.88
CA GLY A 128 14.40 6.22 11.72
C GLY A 128 13.18 5.71 10.94
N GLY A 129 13.23 5.71 9.60
CA GLY A 129 12.15 5.28 8.72
C GLY A 129 11.77 3.81 8.84
N SER A 130 12.71 2.94 9.22
CA SER A 130 12.43 1.52 9.52
C SER A 130 11.30 1.33 10.54
N LYS A 131 11.29 2.14 11.61
CA LYS A 131 10.22 2.12 12.63
C LYS A 131 8.87 2.58 12.09
N ASN A 132 8.88 3.54 11.16
CA ASN A 132 7.66 4.06 10.55
C ASN A 132 6.98 3.04 9.63
N ILE A 133 7.73 2.03 9.16
CA ILE A 133 7.23 0.94 8.32
C ILE A 133 7.11 -0.38 9.10
N GLY A 134 7.05 -0.34 10.43
CA GLY A 134 6.80 -1.54 11.25
C GLY A 134 7.97 -2.50 11.38
N ILE A 135 9.17 -2.11 10.93
CA ILE A 135 10.40 -2.88 11.07
C ILE A 135 11.17 -2.39 12.30
N GLY A 136 11.88 -3.31 12.97
CA GLY A 136 12.78 -2.97 14.07
C GLY A 136 13.85 -1.96 13.65
N SER A 137 14.65 -1.50 14.60
CA SER A 137 15.83 -0.66 14.32
C SER A 137 17.06 -1.22 15.00
N ARG A 138 18.24 -0.81 14.55
CA ARG A 138 19.48 -0.99 15.32
C ARG A 138 19.30 -0.46 16.75
N LYS A 139 19.79 -1.23 17.74
CA LYS A 139 19.93 -0.74 19.11
C LYS A 139 21.10 0.23 19.17
N VAL A 140 20.86 1.43 19.68
CA VAL A 140 21.85 2.50 19.88
C VAL A 140 21.74 2.99 21.30
N ALA A 141 22.85 3.45 21.89
CA ALA A 141 22.81 4.06 23.21
C ALA A 141 21.90 5.30 23.20
N LYS A 142 21.28 5.60 24.34
CA LYS A 142 20.31 6.70 24.43
C LYS A 142 20.96 8.04 24.10
N GLU A 143 22.18 8.27 24.58
CA GLU A 143 22.94 9.49 24.30
C GLU A 143 23.21 9.66 22.81
N ASP A 144 23.68 8.62 22.12
CA ASP A 144 23.93 8.63 20.68
C ASP A 144 22.65 8.90 19.89
N PHE A 145 21.55 8.25 20.29
CA PHE A 145 20.24 8.46 19.68
C PHE A 145 19.77 9.91 19.85
N ASP A 146 19.87 10.46 21.06
CA ASP A 146 19.46 11.83 21.36
C ASP A 146 20.31 12.86 20.60
N MET A 147 21.61 12.60 20.45
CA MET A 147 22.53 13.42 19.66
C MET A 147 22.11 13.45 18.18
N VAL A 148 21.88 12.29 17.56
CA VAL A 148 21.46 12.21 16.14
C VAL A 148 20.12 12.91 15.92
N ILE A 149 19.15 12.68 16.82
CA ILE A 149 17.83 13.33 16.71
C ILE A 149 17.95 14.85 16.80
N ASN A 150 18.73 15.36 17.76
CA ASN A 150 18.94 16.80 17.95
C ASN A 150 19.74 17.45 16.81
N ALA A 151 20.61 16.69 16.14
CA ALA A 151 21.41 17.21 15.04
C ALA A 151 20.64 17.22 13.71
N GLN A 152 19.82 16.20 13.44
CA GLN A 152 19.31 15.93 12.08
C GLN A 152 17.79 15.89 11.95
N VAL A 153 17.04 15.81 13.06
CA VAL A 153 15.59 15.57 13.02
C VAL A 153 14.82 16.68 13.70
N VAL A 154 15.35 17.27 14.78
CA VAL A 154 14.70 18.35 15.51
C VAL A 154 15.55 19.63 15.55
N GLY A 155 14.91 20.80 15.62
CA GLY A 155 15.55 22.11 15.62
C GLY A 155 15.27 22.92 14.35
N GLU A 156 15.70 24.18 14.34
CA GLU A 156 15.56 25.05 13.16
C GLU A 156 16.33 24.48 11.97
N GLY A 157 15.69 24.48 10.79
CA GLY A 157 16.23 23.87 9.58
C GLY A 157 16.09 22.33 9.51
N ASN A 158 15.58 21.68 10.56
CA ASN A 158 15.30 20.25 10.60
C ASN A 158 13.80 19.94 10.40
N LEU A 159 13.43 18.65 10.40
CA LEU A 159 12.07 18.18 10.11
C LEU A 159 11.01 18.63 11.14
N TYR A 160 11.41 18.83 12.40
CA TYR A 160 10.50 19.19 13.49
C TYR A 160 11.11 20.23 14.40
N ALA A 161 10.33 21.18 14.92
CA ALA A 161 10.89 22.14 15.87
C ALA A 161 11.30 21.47 17.21
N THR A 162 10.58 20.43 17.65
CA THR A 162 10.85 19.75 18.94
C THR A 162 10.61 18.24 18.88
N LYS A 163 11.20 17.51 19.84
CA LYS A 163 10.94 16.07 20.03
C LYS A 163 9.47 15.77 20.33
N ASP A 164 8.79 16.65 21.05
CA ASP A 164 7.37 16.49 21.37
C ASP A 164 6.49 16.57 20.12
N LEU A 165 6.81 17.49 19.21
CA LEU A 165 6.13 17.57 17.92
C LEU A 165 6.38 16.31 17.10
N LEU A 166 7.62 15.83 17.01
CA LEU A 166 7.94 14.55 16.38
C LEU A 166 7.12 13.38 16.99
N ALA A 167 6.99 13.32 18.31
CA ALA A 167 6.24 12.26 18.99
C ALA A 167 4.72 12.34 18.72
N LYS A 168 4.12 13.53 18.86
CA LYS A 168 2.70 13.77 18.54
C LYS A 168 2.39 13.41 17.08
N ASN A 169 3.30 13.80 16.19
CA ASN A 169 3.21 13.58 14.75
C ASN A 169 3.19 12.08 14.38
N ARG A 170 4.04 11.27 15.02
CA ARG A 170 4.00 9.80 14.90
C ARG A 170 2.72 9.19 15.46
N GLY A 171 2.17 9.78 16.52
CA GLY A 171 0.93 9.32 17.16
C GLY A 171 -0.35 9.49 16.31
N LEU A 172 -0.27 10.17 15.16
CA LEU A 172 -1.41 10.35 14.24
C LEU A 172 -1.68 9.13 13.35
N PHE A 173 -0.77 8.15 13.34
CA PHE A 173 -0.91 6.93 12.56
C PHE A 173 -1.13 5.73 13.50
N PRO A 174 -1.86 4.70 13.04
CA PRO A 174 -2.05 3.50 13.84
C PRO A 174 -0.71 2.80 14.08
N ARG A 175 -0.63 2.08 15.21
CA ARG A 175 0.56 1.30 15.56
C ARG A 175 0.49 -0.07 14.89
N TYR A 176 1.63 -0.54 14.42
CA TYR A 176 1.75 -1.90 13.91
C TYR A 176 1.41 -2.92 15.03
N PRO A 177 0.73 -4.03 14.69
CA PRO A 177 0.33 -5.04 15.68
C PRO A 177 1.53 -5.76 16.30
N LYS A 178 2.65 -5.79 15.57
CA LYS A 178 3.94 -6.29 16.02
C LYS A 178 5.07 -5.59 15.26
N VAL A 179 6.30 -5.81 15.72
CA VAL A 179 7.51 -5.43 14.98
C VAL A 179 7.93 -6.60 14.10
N TYR A 180 8.10 -6.35 12.80
CA TYR A 180 8.54 -7.35 11.83
C TYR A 180 10.08 -7.40 11.73
N GLY A 181 10.62 -8.56 11.36
CA GLY A 181 12.06 -8.75 11.15
C GLY A 181 12.60 -7.97 9.96
N GLY A 182 11.78 -7.79 8.92
CA GLY A 182 12.10 -6.98 7.75
C GLY A 182 11.00 -7.01 6.71
N MET A 183 11.34 -6.55 5.51
CA MET A 183 10.44 -6.51 4.37
C MET A 183 11.20 -6.82 3.08
N VAL A 184 10.63 -7.71 2.28
CA VAL A 184 11.09 -7.91 0.91
C VAL A 184 10.65 -6.71 0.08
N LEU A 185 11.59 -6.10 -0.62
CA LEU A 185 11.40 -5.04 -1.59
C LEU A 185 11.84 -5.55 -2.95
N GLY A 186 11.07 -5.28 -3.99
CA GLY A 186 11.44 -5.59 -5.38
C GLY A 186 10.38 -5.09 -6.34
N SER A 187 10.58 -5.30 -7.64
CA SER A 187 9.53 -4.99 -8.61
C SER A 187 8.31 -5.92 -8.45
N LEU A 188 7.13 -5.43 -8.81
CA LEU A 188 5.88 -6.18 -8.70
C LEU A 188 5.97 -7.57 -9.33
N GLU A 189 6.57 -7.69 -10.50
CA GLU A 189 6.75 -8.97 -11.20
C GLU A 189 7.55 -10.01 -10.40
N LYS A 190 8.48 -9.57 -9.53
CA LYS A 190 9.44 -10.43 -8.83
C LYS A 190 9.04 -10.77 -7.39
N VAL A 191 8.21 -9.95 -6.73
CA VAL A 191 7.83 -10.18 -5.33
C VAL A 191 6.54 -11.00 -5.23
N SER A 192 6.64 -12.29 -4.89
CA SER A 192 5.47 -13.18 -4.81
C SER A 192 4.48 -12.80 -3.70
N LYS A 193 3.22 -12.56 -4.07
CA LYS A 193 2.10 -12.19 -3.18
C LYS A 193 2.50 -11.05 -2.20
N PRO A 194 2.76 -9.84 -2.72
CA PRO A 194 3.11 -8.71 -1.87
C PRO A 194 1.90 -8.30 -1.01
N ASP A 195 2.18 -7.60 0.07
CA ASP A 195 1.16 -6.98 0.91
C ASP A 195 0.74 -5.63 0.31
N ILE A 196 1.71 -4.87 -0.19
CA ILE A 196 1.55 -3.49 -0.66
C ILE A 196 2.29 -3.32 -1.98
N ILE A 197 1.74 -2.50 -2.86
CA ILE A 197 2.46 -1.93 -4.00
C ILE A 197 2.52 -0.40 -3.87
N LEU A 198 3.60 0.18 -4.38
CA LEU A 198 3.90 1.60 -4.29
C LEU A 198 4.54 2.06 -5.60
N PHE A 199 4.08 3.16 -6.18
CA PHE A 199 4.62 3.68 -7.43
C PHE A 199 4.31 5.18 -7.59
N PRO A 200 5.16 5.93 -8.30
CA PRO A 200 4.91 7.33 -8.59
C PRO A 200 3.88 7.47 -9.72
N VAL A 201 3.04 8.49 -9.60
CA VAL A 201 2.01 8.87 -10.57
C VAL A 201 1.91 10.39 -10.64
N ASN A 202 1.45 10.94 -11.76
CA ASN A 202 1.05 12.35 -11.82
C ASN A 202 -0.41 12.55 -11.37
N GLY A 203 -0.87 13.80 -11.31
CA GLY A 203 -2.24 14.13 -10.89
C GLY A 203 -3.34 13.49 -11.76
N HIS A 204 -3.11 13.35 -13.07
CA HIS A 204 -4.07 12.70 -13.98
C HIS A 204 -4.19 11.20 -13.70
N GLN A 205 -3.06 10.51 -13.57
CA GLN A 205 -3.02 9.08 -13.22
C GLN A 205 -3.64 8.80 -11.83
N LEU A 206 -3.39 9.68 -10.85
CA LEU A 206 -4.05 9.60 -9.54
C LEU A 206 -5.58 9.75 -9.66
N SER A 207 -6.05 10.62 -10.54
CA SER A 207 -7.49 10.78 -10.82
C SER A 207 -8.08 9.49 -11.40
N MET A 208 -7.41 8.87 -12.39
CA MET A 208 -7.82 7.57 -12.95
C MET A 208 -7.91 6.48 -11.88
N ILE A 209 -6.88 6.36 -11.03
CA ILE A 209 -6.84 5.39 -9.93
C ILE A 209 -7.99 5.64 -8.95
N SER A 210 -8.19 6.91 -8.56
CA SER A 210 -9.22 7.29 -7.59
C SER A 210 -10.62 6.99 -8.11
N THR A 211 -10.90 7.28 -9.38
CA THR A 211 -12.17 6.97 -10.02
C THR A 211 -12.38 5.46 -10.15
N ALA A 212 -11.36 4.69 -10.52
CA ALA A 212 -11.47 3.23 -10.60
C ALA A 212 -11.68 2.56 -9.24
N TYR A 213 -11.06 3.09 -8.18
CA TYR A 213 -11.26 2.60 -6.82
C TYR A 213 -12.70 2.87 -6.34
N SER A 214 -13.17 4.12 -6.51
CA SER A 214 -14.49 4.53 -6.03
C SER A 214 -15.65 3.94 -6.84
N PHE A 215 -15.41 3.56 -8.11
CA PHE A 215 -16.43 3.09 -9.05
C PHE A 215 -17.38 2.02 -8.49
N GLU A 216 -16.86 1.09 -7.68
CA GLU A 216 -17.65 0.04 -7.05
C GLU A 216 -17.59 0.00 -5.54
N THR A 217 -16.71 0.77 -4.91
CA THR A 217 -16.60 0.81 -3.44
C THR A 217 -17.34 1.98 -2.82
N ALA A 218 -17.60 3.04 -3.60
CA ALA A 218 -17.96 4.37 -3.11
C ALA A 218 -16.98 4.94 -2.07
N GLU A 219 -15.76 4.39 -1.96
CA GLU A 219 -14.74 4.87 -1.05
C GLU A 219 -13.79 5.88 -1.71
N LEU A 220 -13.19 6.71 -0.86
CA LEU A 220 -12.19 7.70 -1.25
C LEU A 220 -10.78 7.20 -0.90
N ILE A 221 -9.81 7.64 -1.70
CA ILE A 221 -8.38 7.51 -1.39
C ILE A 221 -7.95 8.72 -0.55
N THR A 222 -7.31 8.47 0.59
CA THR A 222 -6.87 9.54 1.50
C THR A 222 -5.45 10.01 1.17
N GLY A 223 -5.27 11.32 1.06
CA GLY A 223 -3.97 11.96 0.92
C GLY A 223 -3.34 12.29 2.26
N TYR A 224 -2.06 11.96 2.45
CA TYR A 224 -1.29 12.31 3.64
C TYR A 224 -0.08 13.17 3.28
N ALA A 225 0.15 14.25 4.03
CA ALA A 225 1.27 15.17 3.85
C ALA A 225 1.84 15.65 5.21
N GLY A 226 3.05 16.24 5.17
CA GLY A 226 3.70 16.83 6.36
C GLY A 226 4.31 15.82 7.34
N LYS A 227 4.64 14.62 6.88
CA LYS A 227 5.24 13.50 7.65
C LYS A 227 6.25 12.76 6.78
N SER A 228 6.94 11.76 7.32
CA SER A 228 7.83 10.90 6.55
C SER A 228 7.11 10.07 5.48
N THR A 229 7.63 10.01 4.25
CA THR A 229 7.02 9.27 3.13
C THR A 229 6.72 7.82 3.49
N CYS A 230 7.65 7.16 4.17
CA CYS A 230 7.54 5.77 4.58
C CYS A 230 6.37 5.55 5.58
N LEU A 231 6.14 6.48 6.51
CA LEU A 231 5.02 6.42 7.45
C LEU A 231 3.68 6.55 6.72
N MET A 232 3.58 7.59 5.88
CA MET A 232 2.35 7.95 5.16
C MET A 232 1.94 6.89 4.15
N SER A 233 2.91 6.25 3.51
CA SER A 233 2.66 5.36 2.38
C SER A 233 2.44 3.90 2.81
N ILE A 234 2.92 3.47 3.97
CA ILE A 234 2.91 2.03 4.33
C ILE A 234 1.91 1.71 5.41
N THR A 235 1.78 2.57 6.42
CA THR A 235 1.05 2.24 7.65
C THR A 235 -0.44 1.99 7.41
N ILE A 236 -1.12 2.92 6.74
CA ILE A 236 -2.56 2.80 6.48
C ILE A 236 -2.87 1.69 5.46
N PRO A 237 -2.15 1.56 4.32
CA PRO A 237 -2.34 0.43 3.42
C PRO A 237 -2.13 -0.93 4.08
N PHE A 238 -1.15 -1.05 4.97
CA PHE A 238 -0.89 -2.32 5.66
C PHE A 238 -1.96 -2.66 6.70
N ILE A 239 -2.26 -1.70 7.60
CA ILE A 239 -3.05 -1.97 8.80
C ILE A 239 -4.55 -1.93 8.49
N GLU A 240 -4.99 -0.98 7.67
CA GLU A 240 -6.41 -0.74 7.42
C GLU A 240 -6.87 -1.30 6.07
N ASN A 241 -5.94 -1.84 5.25
CA ASN A 241 -6.23 -2.29 3.88
C ASN A 241 -6.88 -1.18 3.04
N ARG A 242 -6.40 0.06 3.16
CA ARG A 242 -6.91 1.23 2.42
C ARG A 242 -5.83 1.87 1.55
N PRO A 243 -6.15 2.27 0.30
CA PRO A 243 -5.21 2.99 -0.54
C PRO A 243 -4.95 4.40 -0.01
N VAL A 244 -3.74 4.90 -0.25
CA VAL A 244 -3.34 6.27 0.11
C VAL A 244 -2.47 6.88 -0.98
N PHE A 245 -2.34 8.21 -0.96
CA PHE A 245 -1.33 8.91 -1.74
C PHE A 245 -0.60 9.95 -0.89
N THR A 246 0.59 10.33 -1.33
CA THR A 246 1.38 11.39 -0.68
C THR A 246 2.30 12.10 -1.67
N PRO A 247 2.50 13.43 -1.54
CA PRO A 247 3.53 14.13 -2.31
C PRO A 247 4.96 13.71 -1.90
N GLY A 248 5.11 12.95 -0.81
CA GLY A 248 6.40 12.63 -0.23
C GLY A 248 6.98 13.78 0.60
N ASP A 249 7.80 13.43 1.59
CA ASP A 249 8.68 14.36 2.29
C ASP A 249 9.96 14.61 1.51
N HIS A 250 10.79 15.51 2.03
CA HIS A 250 12.11 15.80 1.46
C HIS A 250 12.93 14.52 1.20
N GLY A 251 13.01 13.61 2.19
CA GLY A 251 13.72 12.34 2.01
C GLY A 251 13.10 11.45 0.93
N GLY A 252 11.77 11.32 0.90
CA GLY A 252 11.07 10.60 -0.16
C GLY A 252 11.36 11.16 -1.54
N ARG A 253 11.18 12.47 -1.74
CA ARG A 253 11.42 13.11 -3.04
C ARG A 253 12.87 12.95 -3.49
N THR A 254 13.83 13.16 -2.59
CA THR A 254 15.26 13.04 -2.89
C THR A 254 15.66 11.61 -3.20
N PHE A 255 15.39 10.66 -2.30
CA PHE A 255 15.93 9.30 -2.43
C PHE A 255 15.14 8.40 -3.38
N MET A 256 13.82 8.63 -3.54
CA MET A 256 13.05 7.96 -4.59
C MET A 256 13.23 8.64 -5.96
N ARG A 257 13.93 9.78 -6.01
CA ARG A 257 14.16 10.59 -7.22
C ARG A 257 12.85 10.94 -7.92
N LEU A 258 11.90 11.50 -7.15
CA LEU A 258 10.59 11.88 -7.67
C LEU A 258 10.71 13.14 -8.51
N GLN A 259 10.12 13.15 -9.70
CA GLN A 259 9.97 14.36 -10.52
C GLN A 259 8.92 15.28 -9.91
N ASP A 260 8.96 16.58 -10.18
CA ASP A 260 8.09 17.58 -9.53
C ASP A 260 6.59 17.25 -9.63
N GLU A 261 6.15 16.71 -10.77
CA GLU A 261 4.77 16.29 -11.01
C GLU A 261 4.37 14.99 -10.32
N GLU A 262 5.34 14.21 -9.83
CA GLU A 262 5.10 12.90 -9.24
C GLU A 262 4.60 12.99 -7.79
N ILE A 263 3.58 12.18 -7.53
CA ILE A 263 2.97 11.88 -6.24
C ILE A 263 3.08 10.36 -6.08
N VAL A 264 3.37 9.90 -4.87
CA VAL A 264 3.45 8.47 -4.58
C VAL A 264 2.06 7.95 -4.23
N VAL A 265 1.59 6.92 -4.94
CA VAL A 265 0.41 6.15 -4.56
C VAL A 265 0.84 4.83 -3.93
N SER A 266 0.12 4.41 -2.90
CA SER A 266 0.33 3.15 -2.22
C SER A 266 -0.98 2.40 -2.08
N LEU A 267 -1.00 1.15 -2.54
CA LEU A 267 -2.19 0.32 -2.62
C LEU A 267 -1.93 -1.01 -1.90
N PRO A 268 -2.86 -1.46 -1.04
CA PRO A 268 -2.89 -2.86 -0.63
C PRO A 268 -3.02 -3.75 -1.87
N TYR A 269 -2.12 -4.71 -2.04
CA TYR A 269 -2.04 -5.54 -3.24
C TYR A 269 -3.36 -6.29 -3.52
N ARG A 270 -4.08 -6.66 -2.47
CA ARG A 270 -5.38 -7.34 -2.54
C ARG A 270 -6.49 -6.54 -3.25
N LEU A 271 -6.36 -5.22 -3.34
CA LEU A 271 -7.32 -4.34 -4.04
C LEU A 271 -6.99 -4.21 -5.53
N VAL A 272 -5.75 -4.49 -5.92
CA VAL A 272 -5.21 -4.15 -7.24
C VAL A 272 -5.91 -4.89 -8.39
N PRO A 273 -6.21 -6.20 -8.32
CA PRO A 273 -6.91 -6.86 -9.42
C PRO A 273 -8.31 -6.27 -9.67
N GLY A 274 -9.01 -5.85 -8.63
CA GLY A 274 -10.30 -5.17 -8.75
C GLY A 274 -10.16 -3.79 -9.37
N LEU A 275 -9.17 -3.02 -8.89
CA LEU A 275 -8.82 -1.72 -9.45
C LEU A 275 -8.52 -1.81 -10.96
N VAL A 276 -7.68 -2.77 -11.38
CA VAL A 276 -7.33 -2.99 -12.79
C VAL A 276 -8.56 -3.29 -13.64
N ARG A 277 -9.49 -4.12 -13.15
CA ARG A 277 -10.77 -4.37 -13.84
C ARG A 277 -11.63 -3.11 -13.94
N ASN A 278 -11.61 -2.25 -12.93
CA ASN A 278 -12.40 -1.02 -12.93
C ASN A 278 -11.80 0.07 -13.82
N LEU A 279 -10.48 0.11 -14.02
CA LEU A 279 -9.87 1.06 -14.97
C LEU A 279 -10.50 0.98 -16.36
N ASP A 280 -10.91 -0.21 -16.82
CA ASP A 280 -11.59 -0.45 -18.11
C ASP A 280 -13.07 -0.09 -18.14
N ARG A 281 -13.63 0.33 -17.00
CA ARG A 281 -15.08 0.55 -16.83
C ARG A 281 -15.43 1.98 -16.45
N THR A 282 -14.42 2.80 -16.18
CA THR A 282 -14.60 4.22 -15.83
C THR A 282 -14.62 5.10 -17.08
N VAL A 283 -14.96 6.37 -16.88
CA VAL A 283 -14.89 7.40 -17.93
C VAL A 283 -13.54 7.45 -18.66
N TYR A 284 -12.45 7.09 -17.99
CA TYR A 284 -11.11 7.08 -18.58
C TYR A 284 -10.87 5.93 -19.56
N ALA A 285 -11.68 4.88 -19.54
CA ALA A 285 -11.60 3.79 -20.52
C ALA A 285 -12.06 4.24 -21.92
N GLN A 286 -12.90 5.28 -21.99
CA GLN A 286 -13.50 5.77 -23.24
C GLN A 286 -12.63 6.79 -23.98
N VAL A 287 -11.55 7.28 -23.35
CA VAL A 287 -10.69 8.36 -23.89
C VAL A 287 -9.45 7.80 -24.63
N ILE A 288 -9.25 6.48 -24.62
CA ILE A 288 -8.09 5.79 -25.23
C ILE A 288 -8.48 5.11 -26.58
N GLN A 289 -9.68 5.37 -27.10
CA GLN A 289 -10.10 5.02 -28.47
C GLN A 289 -9.98 6.21 -29.40
#